data_AF-A0A4Q5S295-F1
#
_entry.id   AF-A0A4Q5S295-F1
#
_cell.length_a   1.000
_cell.length_b   1.000
_cell.length_c   1.000
_cell.angle_alpha   90.00
_cell.angle_beta   90.00
_cell.angle_gamma   90.00
#
_symmetry.space_group_name_H-M   'P 1'
#
loop_
_entity.id
_entity.type
_entity.pdbx_description
1 polymer ?
#
loop_
_entity_poly.entity_id
_entity_poly.type
_entity_poly.pdbx_seq_one_letter_code
_entity_poly.pdbx_strand_id
1 'polypeptide(L)'
;MDDLDRLDDVTAAKAFRRLVRHLRHRKDAENIDLMGLAGFCRNCLADWVAEADGQLSKDEARQIIYDMPFSEWKAKHQGEASEEQLARMEASMRKNDEALDEALDESFPASDPPSMTQPNH
;
A
#
# COMPACT_ATOMS: atom_id res chain seq x y z
N MET A 1 5.29 -6.38 -19.11
CA MET A 1 4.85 -5.00 -18.86
C MET A 1 3.41 -5.12 -18.44
N ASP A 2 3.11 -4.71 -17.21
CA ASP A 2 1.75 -4.76 -16.67
C ASP A 2 0.86 -3.82 -17.53
N ASP A 3 -0.40 -4.17 -17.75
CA ASP A 3 -1.34 -3.27 -18.42
C ASP A 3 -1.52 -1.96 -17.63
N LEU A 4 -1.26 -1.98 -16.31
CA LEU A 4 -1.20 -0.79 -15.48
C LEU A 4 -0.13 0.22 -15.94
N ASP A 5 1.03 -0.27 -16.38
CA ASP A 5 2.16 0.55 -16.85
C ASP A 5 1.86 1.28 -18.17
N ARG A 6 0.74 0.97 -18.82
CA ARG A 6 0.31 1.61 -20.07
C ARG A 6 -0.49 2.89 -19.83
N LEU A 7 -0.91 3.15 -18.59
CA LEU A 7 -1.57 4.39 -18.22
C LEU A 7 -0.56 5.53 -18.20
N ASP A 8 -0.91 6.66 -18.83
CA ASP A 8 -0.08 7.86 -18.76
C ASP A 8 -0.16 8.51 -17.37
N ASP A 9 0.93 9.16 -16.95
CA ASP A 9 1.07 9.78 -15.63
C ASP A 9 -0.02 10.84 -15.34
N VAL A 10 -0.50 11.55 -16.36
CA VAL A 10 -1.52 12.59 -16.18
C VAL A 10 -2.85 11.94 -15.81
N THR A 11 -3.22 10.84 -16.48
CA THR A 11 -4.41 10.06 -16.19
C THR A 11 -4.30 9.39 -14.81
N ALA A 12 -3.19 8.74 -14.51
CA ALA A 12 -2.93 8.11 -13.21
C ALA A 12 -3.05 9.13 -12.06
N ALA A 13 -2.42 10.30 -12.20
CA ALA A 13 -2.46 11.34 -11.18
C ALA A 13 -3.86 11.96 -11.00
N LYS A 14 -4.70 12.02 -12.04
CA LYS A 14 -6.11 12.45 -11.92
C LYS A 14 -6.93 11.42 -11.14
N ALA A 15 -6.75 10.13 -11.42
CA ALA A 15 -7.42 9.05 -10.71
C ALA A 15 -7.01 9.02 -9.22
N PHE A 16 -5.72 9.11 -8.93
CA PHE A 16 -5.20 9.16 -7.56
C PHE A 16 -5.77 10.34 -6.76
N ARG A 17 -5.71 11.56 -7.31
CA ARG A 17 -6.28 12.75 -6.64
C ARG A 17 -7.79 12.61 -6.41
N ARG A 18 -8.52 11.94 -7.31
CA ARG A 18 -9.94 11.63 -7.12
C ARG A 18 -10.16 10.64 -5.98
N LEU A 19 -9.37 9.58 -5.90
CA LEU A 19 -9.42 8.61 -4.80
C LEU A 19 -9.20 9.29 -3.44
N VAL A 20 -8.13 10.08 -3.31
CA VAL A 20 -7.83 10.81 -2.07
C VAL A 20 -9.00 11.70 -1.66
N ARG A 21 -9.55 12.50 -2.59
CA ARG A 21 -10.74 13.34 -2.31
C ARG A 21 -11.96 12.52 -1.92
N HIS A 22 -12.18 11.36 -2.55
CA HIS A 22 -13.28 10.47 -2.20
C HIS A 22 -13.15 9.92 -0.77
N LEU A 23 -11.95 9.49 -0.37
CA LEU A 23 -11.67 9.00 0.98
C LEU A 23 -11.76 10.10 2.04
N ARG A 24 -11.47 11.36 1.71
CA ARG A 24 -11.71 12.50 2.61
C ARG A 24 -13.20 12.76 2.83
N HIS A 25 -14.02 12.56 1.79
CA HIS A 25 -15.47 12.71 1.89
C HIS A 25 -16.11 11.57 2.70
N ARG A 26 -15.64 10.33 2.51
CA ARG A 26 -16.09 9.13 3.22
C ARG A 26 -15.49 9.03 4.63
N LYS A 27 -15.97 9.90 5.52
CA LYS A 27 -15.58 9.91 6.95
C LYS A 27 -15.99 8.64 7.70
N ASP A 28 -16.98 7.93 7.18
CA ASP A 28 -17.45 6.63 7.68
C ASP A 28 -16.49 5.47 7.39
N ALA A 29 -15.60 5.64 6.40
CA ALA A 29 -14.60 4.63 6.07
C ALA A 29 -13.36 4.83 6.96
N GLU A 30 -13.40 4.35 8.20
CA GLU A 30 -12.26 4.45 9.11
C GLU A 30 -11.03 3.69 8.59
N ASN A 31 -9.83 4.15 8.96
CA ASN A 31 -8.60 3.50 8.49
C ASN A 31 -8.52 2.03 8.93
N ILE A 32 -8.95 1.72 10.14
CA ILE A 32 -8.89 0.34 10.65
C ILE A 32 -9.78 -0.60 9.85
N ASP A 33 -10.95 -0.14 9.40
CA ASP A 33 -11.85 -0.93 8.58
C ASP A 33 -11.32 -1.10 7.16
N LEU A 34 -10.70 -0.06 6.59
CA LEU A 34 -9.99 -0.16 5.30
C LEU A 34 -8.83 -1.16 5.39
N MET A 35 -8.04 -1.09 6.47
CA MET A 35 -6.96 -2.05 6.72
C MET A 35 -7.49 -3.47 6.85
N GLY A 36 -8.59 -3.68 7.58
CA GLY A 36 -9.19 -5.01 7.76
C GLY A 36 -9.85 -5.60 6.52
N LEU A 37 -10.31 -4.75 5.60
CA LEU A 37 -10.96 -5.20 4.37
C LEU A 37 -9.96 -5.39 3.21
N ALA A 38 -9.06 -4.43 3.03
CA ALA A 38 -8.28 -4.27 1.81
C ALA A 38 -6.77 -4.23 2.06
N GLY A 39 -6.31 -4.33 3.31
CA GLY A 39 -4.88 -4.33 3.64
C GLY A 39 -4.18 -2.98 3.41
N PHE A 40 -4.92 -1.91 3.13
CA PHE A 40 -4.37 -0.56 3.00
C PHE A 40 -5.33 0.49 3.55
N CYS A 41 -4.82 1.67 3.90
CA CYS A 41 -5.63 2.80 4.32
C CYS A 41 -5.03 4.13 3.84
N ARG A 42 -5.57 5.26 4.33
CA ARG A 42 -5.06 6.60 3.98
C ARG A 42 -3.60 6.81 4.40
N ASN A 43 -3.15 6.18 5.49
CA ASN A 43 -1.76 6.26 5.91
C ASN A 43 -0.83 5.56 4.92
N CYS A 44 -1.23 4.40 4.38
CA CYS A 44 -0.48 3.70 3.34
C CYS A 44 -0.35 4.56 2.08
N LEU A 45 -1.42 5.24 1.67
CA LEU A 45 -1.34 6.19 0.54
C LEU A 45 -0.35 7.34 0.80
N ALA A 46 -0.25 7.81 2.05
CA ALA A 46 0.72 8.84 2.41
C ALA A 46 2.15 8.30 2.40
N ASP A 47 2.36 7.10 2.93
CA ASP A 47 3.67 6.44 2.90
C ASP A 47 4.13 6.20 1.45
N TRP A 48 3.26 5.69 0.56
CA TRP A 48 3.58 5.52 -0.86
C TRP A 48 3.92 6.83 -1.58
N VAL A 49 3.24 7.93 -1.25
CA VAL A 49 3.58 9.25 -1.79
C VAL A 49 4.96 9.71 -1.31
N ALA A 50 5.26 9.54 -0.02
CA ALA A 50 6.56 9.90 0.53
C ALA A 50 7.69 9.07 -0.08
N GLU A 51 7.48 7.76 -0.25
CA GLU A 51 8.43 6.84 -0.88
C GLU A 51 8.67 7.18 -2.36
N ALA A 52 7.61 7.48 -3.11
CA ALA A 52 7.72 7.84 -4.52
C ALA A 52 8.38 9.20 -4.75
N ASP A 53 8.14 10.17 -3.86
CA ASP A 53 8.75 11.50 -3.94
C ASP A 53 10.22 11.50 -3.45
N GLY A 54 10.50 10.76 -2.38
CA GLY A 54 11.84 10.61 -1.80
C GLY A 54 12.36 11.82 -1.02
N GLN A 55 11.65 12.96 -1.00
CA GLN A 55 12.01 14.15 -0.21
C GLN A 55 10.96 14.50 0.85
N LEU A 56 9.68 14.24 0.58
CA LEU A 56 8.59 14.45 1.53
C LEU A 56 8.76 13.59 2.78
N SER A 57 8.64 14.22 3.95
CA SER A 57 8.49 13.49 5.21
C SER A 57 7.12 12.81 5.28
N LYS A 58 7.01 11.76 6.11
CA LYS A 58 5.74 11.05 6.34
C LYS A 58 4.62 11.98 6.81
N ASP A 59 4.94 12.98 7.64
CA ASP A 59 3.93 13.89 8.18
C ASP A 59 3.48 14.92 7.15
N GLU A 60 4.37 15.39 6.26
CA GLU A 60 4.00 16.23 5.11
C GLU A 60 3.11 15.46 4.13
N ALA A 61 3.46 14.21 3.81
CA ALA A 61 2.64 13.37 2.95
C ALA A 61 1.27 13.09 3.56
N ARG A 62 1.19 12.84 4.88
CA ARG A 62 -0.09 12.71 5.59
C ARG A 62 -0.90 13.99 5.51
N GLN A 63 -0.29 15.16 5.70
CA GLN A 63 -1.00 16.44 5.53
C GLN A 63 -1.57 16.57 4.10
N ILE A 64 -0.81 16.17 3.09
CA ILE A 64 -1.26 16.12 1.69
C ILE A 64 -2.42 15.13 1.51
N ILE A 65 -2.48 14.00 2.22
CA ILE A 65 -3.59 13.04 2.10
C ILE A 65 -4.83 13.46 2.89
N TYR A 66 -4.66 14.01 4.10
CA TYR A 66 -5.77 14.35 5.01
C TYR A 66 -6.32 15.77 4.86
N ASP A 67 -5.62 16.67 4.15
CA ASP A 67 -5.96 18.10 4.08
C ASP A 67 -5.88 18.84 5.43
N MET A 68 -5.15 18.29 6.40
CA MET A 68 -4.96 18.89 7.72
C MET A 68 -3.66 18.40 8.36
N PRO A 69 -3.08 19.16 9.30
CA PRO A 69 -1.92 18.70 10.05
C PRO A 69 -2.21 17.35 10.73
N PHE A 70 -1.27 16.41 10.63
CA PHE A 70 -1.48 15.06 11.16
C PHE A 70 -1.66 15.05 12.69
N SER A 71 -1.04 16.00 13.39
CA SER A 71 -1.26 16.24 14.82
C SER A 71 -2.72 16.56 15.15
N GLU A 72 -3.38 17.39 14.33
CA GLU A 72 -4.81 17.68 14.49
C GLU A 72 -5.69 16.48 14.16
N TRP A 73 -5.34 15.71 13.14
CA TRP A 73 -6.10 14.50 12.79
C TRP A 73 -6.06 13.49 13.93
N LYS A 74 -4.88 13.20 14.48
CA LYS A 74 -4.70 12.33 15.65
C LYS A 74 -5.52 12.80 16.83
N ALA A 75 -5.47 14.09 17.17
CA ALA A 75 -6.24 14.64 18.28
C ALA A 75 -7.77 14.48 18.10
N LYS A 76 -8.26 14.48 16.86
CA LYS A 76 -9.69 14.38 16.53
C LYS A 76 -10.19 12.93 16.37
N HIS A 77 -9.32 11.97 16.05
CA HIS A 77 -9.72 10.62 15.63
C HIS A 77 -9.01 9.49 16.37
N GLN A 78 -8.36 9.78 17.51
CA GLN A 78 -7.77 8.74 18.38
C GLN A 78 -8.90 8.02 19.16
N GLY A 79 -9.64 7.16 18.47
CA GLY A 79 -10.50 6.15 19.08
C GLY A 79 -9.76 4.82 19.20
N GLU A 80 -10.08 4.03 20.23
CA GLU A 80 -9.59 2.66 20.35
C GLU A 80 -10.36 1.76 19.37
N ALA A 81 -9.63 1.00 18.55
CA ALA A 81 -10.21 0.00 17.68
C ALA A 81 -10.71 -1.19 18.52
N SER A 82 -11.84 -1.77 18.15
CA SER A 82 -12.31 -3.01 18.77
C SER A 82 -11.38 -4.20 18.47
N GLU A 83 -11.40 -5.22 19.33
CA GLU A 83 -10.63 -6.45 19.13
C GLU A 83 -10.94 -7.12 17.78
N GLU A 84 -12.22 -7.11 17.35
CA GLU A 84 -12.63 -7.65 16.05
C GLU A 84 -12.00 -6.88 14.88
N GLN A 85 -11.95 -5.55 14.97
CA GLN A 85 -11.32 -4.71 13.95
C GLN A 85 -9.81 -4.95 13.86
N LEU A 86 -9.15 -5.14 15.00
CA LEU A 86 -7.72 -5.48 15.05
C LEU A 86 -7.45 -6.86 14.43
N ALA A 87 -8.26 -7.86 14.75
CA ALA A 87 -8.12 -9.21 14.19
C ALA A 87 -8.34 -9.22 12.66
N ARG A 88 -9.32 -8.46 12.15
CA ARG A 88 -9.51 -8.30 10.70
C ARG A 88 -8.32 -7.64 10.03
N MET A 89 -7.78 -6.57 10.62
CA MET A 89 -6.57 -5.91 10.12
C MET A 89 -5.40 -6.89 10.04
N GLU A 90 -5.11 -7.62 11.11
CA GLU A 90 -4.00 -8.58 11.14
C GLU A 90 -4.17 -9.67 10.07
N ALA A 91 -5.37 -10.23 9.93
CA ALA A 91 -5.67 -11.22 8.91
C ALA A 91 -5.51 -10.66 7.48
N SER A 92 -5.89 -9.40 7.25
CA SER A 92 -5.71 -8.76 5.94
C SER A 92 -4.25 -8.43 5.66
N MET A 93 -3.48 -8.01 6.67
CA MET A 93 -2.05 -7.71 6.54
C MET A 93 -1.26 -8.96 6.15
N ARG A 94 -1.54 -10.10 6.77
CA ARG A 94 -0.92 -11.38 6.39
C ARG A 94 -1.13 -11.73 4.92
N LYS A 95 -2.29 -11.42 4.34
CA LYS A 95 -2.56 -11.65 2.91
C LYS A 95 -1.68 -10.78 2.02
N ASN A 96 -1.33 -9.57 2.46
CA ASN A 96 -0.40 -8.71 1.71
C ASN A 96 0.99 -9.35 1.67
N ASP A 97 1.44 -9.91 2.80
CA ASP A 97 2.77 -10.54 2.91
C ASP A 97 2.82 -11.85 2.10
N GLU A 98 1.80 -12.71 2.21
CA GLU A 98 1.70 -13.97 1.45
C GLU A 98 1.70 -13.71 -0.08
N ALA A 99 1.01 -12.66 -0.54
CA ALA A 99 1.00 -12.28 -1.96
C ALA A 99 2.36 -11.72 -2.44
N LEU A 100 3.11 -11.05 -1.55
CA LEU A 100 4.46 -10.58 -1.87
C LEU A 100 5.43 -11.76 -1.98
N ASP A 101 5.34 -12.73 -1.07
CA ASP A 101 6.16 -13.94 -1.09
C ASP A 101 5.89 -14.78 -2.36
N GLU A 102 4.62 -14.96 -2.73
CA GLU A 102 4.23 -15.65 -3.97
C GLU A 102 4.76 -14.94 -5.22
N ALA A 103 4.60 -13.61 -5.30
CA ALA A 103 5.14 -12.82 -6.42
C ALA A 103 6.67 -12.90 -6.52
N LEU A 104 7.37 -12.97 -5.37
CA LEU A 104 8.81 -13.16 -5.33
C LEU A 104 9.22 -14.57 -5.78
N ASP A 105 8.53 -15.63 -5.31
CA ASP A 105 8.80 -17.01 -5.72
C ASP A 105 8.57 -17.24 -7.22
N GLU A 106 7.53 -16.64 -7.80
CA GLU A 106 7.28 -16.67 -9.25
C GLU A 106 8.36 -15.92 -10.05
N SER A 107 8.93 -14.86 -9.48
CA SER A 107 10.01 -14.07 -10.11
C SER A 107 11.38 -14.76 -10.05
N PHE A 108 11.54 -15.75 -9.17
CA PHE A 108 12.74 -16.58 -9.03
C PHE A 108 12.41 -18.08 -9.17
N PRO A 109 12.03 -18.56 -10.37
CA PRO A 109 11.88 -19.99 -10.58
C PRO A 109 13.24 -20.63 -10.33
N ALA A 110 13.29 -21.60 -9.40
CA ALA A 110 14.50 -22.34 -9.04
C ALA A 110 15.30 -22.66 -10.31
N SER A 111 16.45 -22.00 -10.46
CA SER A 111 17.28 -22.16 -11.65
C SER A 111 17.78 -23.58 -11.70
N ASP A 112 17.49 -24.30 -12.79
CA ASP A 112 18.04 -25.63 -13.03
C ASP A 112 19.56 -25.64 -12.74
N PRO A 113 20.09 -26.60 -11.97
CA PRO A 113 21.51 -26.64 -11.67
C PRO A 113 22.31 -26.83 -12.98
N PRO A 114 23.53 -26.28 -13.08
CA PRO A 114 24.27 -26.24 -14.32
C PRO A 114 24.56 -27.67 -14.79
N SER A 115 24.19 -27.98 -16.03
CA SER A 115 24.59 -29.23 -16.68
C SER A 115 26.11 -29.23 -16.82
N MET A 116 26.78 -30.02 -15.98
CA MET A 116 28.22 -30.27 -16.12
C MET A 116 28.46 -31.04 -17.42
N THR A 117 28.94 -30.35 -18.45
CA THR A 117 29.40 -30.99 -19.69
C THR A 117 30.61 -31.87 -19.35
N GLN A 118 30.46 -33.19 -19.44
CA GLN A 118 31.61 -34.09 -19.36
C GLN A 118 32.45 -33.95 -20.64
N PRO A 119 33.78 -33.80 -20.56
CA PRO A 119 34.63 -33.82 -21.73
C PRO A 119 34.86 -35.28 -22.18
N ASN A 120 34.42 -35.61 -23.39
CA ASN A 120 34.86 -36.78 -24.15
C ASN A 120 35.15 -36.32 -25.58
N HIS A 121 36.42 -36.12 -25.96
CA HIS A 121 37.22 -37.08 -26.71
C HIS A 121 38.59 -36.51 -27.11
#